data_AF-A0A1H9XLK5-F1
#
_entry.id   AF-A0A1H9XLK5-F1
#
_cell.length_a   1.000
_cell.length_b   1.000
_cell.length_c   1.000
_cell.angle_alpha   90.00
_cell.angle_beta   90.00
_cell.angle_gamma   90.00
#
_symmetry.space_group_name_H-M   'P 1'
#
loop_
_entity.id
_entity.type
_entity.pdbx_description
1 polymer ?
#
loop_
_entity_poly.entity_id
_entity_poly.type
_entity_poly.pdbx_seq_one_letter_code
_entity_poly.pdbx_strand_id
1 'polypeptide(L)'
;MARDRRHNGRRSFALFRSLLVAKDGNVAITVALAMVPMILAVGASVDYIRSYNARQSMQSDLDAALIAAVKEIDTEDKAALTAKVSDWFHAQADSDYTLADVNIDVSTHRITATATGSIPTTLMQIASIKTVPVSVQSAVQGPSTSFLNVYVVLDKSPSMLLAATAAGQDTMYRSAGCQFACHAEQGPTVGGVSYANNYAYSKANGIKLRADVSIDAVHQVIDLIDKADTNHDRIKVGLYTIGDTAAEVLAPTLDMSMARRRLNDDSSGLTSATSTTHTYFDVSLSDLDKKVGNGSDGTSAEKPLKLVLMLTDGVQSQREWVTAGVKWNGNKIKTPGWYWNKIAPLNPAWCDPIKKHAATIAVLYTEYLPITTDWGYNNTVGATMASADWKNTWGGVMKSGVPTSTTRRDYVPYALADCASSKSLFIGASSSTEITAGLSTLFKQYLTSVRLIN
;
A
#
# COMPACT_ATOMS: atom_id res chain seq x y z
N MET A 1 -22.94 -39.26 -54.19
CA MET A 1 -22.37 -38.89 -52.86
C MET A 1 -23.52 -38.59 -51.91
N ALA A 2 -24.08 -39.59 -51.21
CA ALA A 2 -25.01 -39.42 -50.08
C ALA A 2 -25.56 -40.79 -49.66
N ARG A 3 -24.87 -41.51 -48.77
CA ARG A 3 -25.49 -42.65 -48.08
C ARG A 3 -24.74 -43.04 -46.80
N ASP A 4 -24.63 -42.13 -45.85
CA ASP A 4 -24.44 -42.55 -44.46
C ASP A 4 -24.71 -41.37 -43.51
N ARG A 5 -25.79 -41.41 -42.73
CA ARG A 5 -26.10 -40.50 -41.58
C ARG A 5 -27.54 -40.62 -41.05
N ARG A 6 -28.19 -41.80 -41.10
CA ARG A 6 -29.52 -42.00 -40.46
C ARG A 6 -29.58 -43.13 -39.42
N HIS A 7 -28.46 -43.78 -39.09
CA HIS A 7 -28.47 -44.91 -38.15
C HIS A 7 -27.99 -44.65 -36.73
N ASN A 8 -27.39 -43.49 -36.41
CA ASN A 8 -26.81 -43.25 -35.08
C ASN A 8 -27.80 -42.74 -34.01
N GLY A 9 -28.89 -42.06 -34.39
CA GLY A 9 -29.89 -41.57 -33.41
C GLY A 9 -30.87 -42.64 -32.91
N ARG A 10 -31.18 -43.65 -33.74
CA ARG A 10 -32.11 -44.74 -33.40
C ARG A 10 -31.49 -45.83 -32.53
N ARG A 11 -30.17 -46.03 -32.59
CA ARG A 11 -29.47 -47.02 -31.75
C ARG A 11 -29.38 -46.60 -30.29
N SER A 12 -29.13 -45.32 -30.00
CA SER A 12 -29.09 -44.81 -28.61
C SER A 12 -30.46 -44.88 -27.93
N PHE A 13 -31.55 -44.58 -28.66
CA PHE A 13 -32.92 -44.67 -28.13
C PHE A 13 -33.39 -46.12 -27.96
N ALA A 14 -32.95 -47.03 -28.85
CA ALA A 14 -33.25 -48.46 -28.73
C ALA A 14 -32.49 -49.12 -27.56
N LEU A 15 -31.25 -48.68 -27.27
CA LEU A 15 -30.49 -49.13 -26.09
C LEU A 15 -31.14 -48.69 -24.78
N PHE A 16 -31.63 -47.44 -24.70
CA PHE A 16 -32.41 -46.97 -23.54
C PHE A 16 -33.72 -47.74 -23.37
N ARG A 17 -34.38 -48.08 -24.48
CA ARG A 17 -35.63 -48.86 -24.46
C ARG A 17 -35.38 -50.33 -24.10
N SER A 18 -34.26 -50.93 -24.51
CA SER A 18 -33.89 -52.29 -24.11
C SER A 18 -33.43 -52.36 -22.66
N LEU A 19 -32.81 -51.31 -22.12
CA LEU A 19 -32.51 -51.19 -20.68
C LEU A 19 -33.79 -51.10 -19.83
N LEU A 20 -34.83 -50.43 -20.33
CA LEU A 20 -36.13 -50.31 -19.64
C LEU A 20 -37.02 -51.58 -19.74
N VAL A 21 -36.74 -52.49 -20.67
CA VAL A 21 -37.54 -53.69 -20.93
C VAL A 21 -36.86 -54.98 -20.45
N ALA A 22 -35.56 -54.95 -20.14
CA ALA A 22 -34.84 -56.10 -19.58
C ALA A 22 -35.38 -56.47 -18.19
N LYS A 23 -36.02 -57.64 -18.06
CA LYS A 23 -36.57 -58.18 -16.81
C LYS A 23 -35.67 -59.20 -16.10
N ASP A 24 -34.56 -59.58 -16.73
CA ASP A 24 -33.66 -60.66 -16.25
C ASP A 24 -32.38 -60.12 -15.58
N GLY A 25 -32.34 -58.82 -15.29
CA GLY A 25 -31.17 -58.17 -14.71
C GLY A 25 -31.41 -57.73 -13.28
N ASN A 26 -30.49 -58.08 -12.37
CA ASN A 26 -30.36 -57.49 -11.03
C ASN A 26 -30.15 -55.95 -11.06
N VAL A 27 -30.16 -55.31 -12.23
CA VAL A 27 -29.87 -53.90 -12.50
C VAL A 27 -30.66 -52.95 -11.61
N ALA A 28 -31.96 -53.20 -11.41
CA ALA A 28 -32.78 -52.37 -10.52
C ALA A 28 -32.30 -52.45 -9.06
N ILE A 29 -31.87 -53.64 -8.62
CA ILE A 29 -31.34 -53.88 -7.28
C ILE A 29 -29.92 -53.31 -7.15
N THR A 30 -29.04 -53.45 -8.15
CA THR A 30 -27.70 -52.85 -8.15
C THR A 30 -27.77 -51.32 -8.19
N VAL A 31 -28.70 -50.74 -8.96
CA VAL A 31 -28.94 -49.29 -9.00
C VAL A 31 -29.49 -48.80 -7.67
N ALA A 32 -30.47 -49.50 -7.07
CA ALA A 32 -31.00 -49.16 -5.75
C ALA A 32 -29.92 -49.21 -4.67
N LEU A 33 -29.07 -50.25 -4.67
CA LEU A 33 -27.95 -50.38 -3.74
C LEU A 33 -26.85 -49.33 -3.96
N ALA A 34 -26.58 -48.94 -5.22
CA ALA A 34 -25.60 -47.90 -5.56
C ALA A 34 -26.13 -46.47 -5.33
N MET A 35 -27.46 -46.28 -5.29
CA MET A 35 -28.08 -44.99 -5.02
C MET A 35 -27.90 -44.55 -3.56
N VAL A 36 -27.90 -45.50 -2.62
CA VAL A 36 -27.68 -45.23 -1.19
C VAL A 36 -26.34 -44.53 -0.92
N PRO A 37 -25.15 -45.05 -1.33
CA PRO A 37 -23.88 -44.37 -1.12
C PRO A 37 -23.75 -43.07 -1.93
N MET A 38 -24.41 -42.93 -3.08
CA MET A 38 -24.40 -41.67 -3.83
C MET A 38 -25.19 -40.56 -3.13
N ILE A 39 -26.40 -40.87 -2.61
CA ILE A 39 -27.19 -39.91 -1.83
C ILE A 39 -26.44 -39.51 -0.55
N LEU A 40 -25.77 -40.46 0.11
CA LEU A 40 -24.92 -40.16 1.26
C LEU A 40 -23.73 -39.26 0.90
N ALA A 41 -23.08 -39.48 -0.24
CA ALA A 41 -21.96 -38.65 -0.70
C ALA A 41 -22.39 -37.20 -1.04
N VAL A 42 -23.54 -37.05 -1.71
CA VAL A 42 -24.14 -35.73 -1.96
C VAL A 42 -24.54 -35.07 -0.64
N GLY A 43 -25.14 -35.83 0.28
CA GLY A 43 -25.52 -35.36 1.60
C GLY A 43 -24.35 -34.84 2.42
N ALA A 44 -23.27 -35.61 2.48
CA ALA A 44 -22.04 -35.23 3.14
C ALA A 44 -21.41 -33.98 2.52
N SER A 45 -21.48 -33.82 1.19
CA SER A 45 -20.95 -32.65 0.50
C SER A 45 -21.70 -31.36 0.86
N VAL A 46 -23.04 -31.43 0.91
CA VAL A 46 -23.88 -30.28 1.28
C VAL A 46 -23.67 -29.89 2.75
N ASP A 47 -23.66 -30.87 3.67
CA ASP A 47 -23.42 -30.60 5.08
C ASP A 47 -21.98 -30.11 5.35
N TYR A 48 -21.01 -30.57 4.56
CA TYR A 48 -19.64 -30.05 4.58
C TYR A 48 -19.58 -28.56 4.16
N ILE A 49 -20.21 -28.18 3.05
CA ILE A 49 -20.25 -26.78 2.60
C ILE A 49 -20.92 -25.89 3.66
N ARG A 50 -22.01 -26.36 4.28
CA ARG A 50 -22.69 -25.62 5.35
C ARG A 50 -21.80 -25.42 6.58
N SER A 51 -21.13 -26.47 7.05
CA SER A 51 -20.19 -26.38 8.18
C SER A 51 -18.97 -25.52 7.86
N TYR A 52 -18.47 -25.54 6.63
CA TYR A 52 -17.39 -24.67 6.17
C TYR A 52 -17.80 -23.19 6.16
N ASN A 53 -18.97 -22.86 5.62
CA ASN A 53 -19.47 -21.49 5.61
C ASN A 53 -19.73 -20.97 7.04
N ALA A 54 -20.27 -21.82 7.92
CA ALA A 54 -20.46 -21.47 9.33
C ALA A 54 -19.12 -21.20 10.05
N ARG A 55 -18.08 -22.03 9.79
CA ARG A 55 -16.72 -21.79 10.29
C ARG A 55 -16.17 -20.45 9.82
N GLN A 56 -16.37 -20.09 8.55
CA GLN A 56 -15.89 -18.82 8.02
C GLN A 56 -16.59 -17.60 8.63
N SER A 57 -17.91 -17.67 8.82
CA SER A 57 -18.66 -16.63 9.55
C SER A 57 -18.14 -16.48 10.96
N MET A 58 -18.01 -17.61 11.69
CA MET A 58 -17.53 -17.62 13.06
C MET A 58 -16.13 -17.02 13.22
N GLN A 59 -15.22 -17.27 12.26
CA GLN A 59 -13.90 -16.64 12.25
C GLN A 59 -14.03 -15.11 12.08
N SER A 60 -14.85 -14.65 11.14
CA SER A 60 -15.06 -13.21 10.91
C SER A 60 -15.65 -12.50 12.13
N ASP A 61 -16.62 -13.14 12.79
CA ASP A 61 -17.28 -12.59 13.99
C ASP A 61 -16.32 -12.54 15.18
N LEU A 62 -15.51 -13.60 15.35
CA LEU A 62 -14.45 -13.66 16.35
C LEU A 62 -13.40 -12.57 16.11
N ASP A 63 -12.90 -12.42 14.89
CA ASP A 63 -11.93 -11.38 14.52
C ASP A 63 -12.45 -9.97 14.85
N ALA A 64 -13.73 -9.69 14.53
CA ALA A 64 -14.37 -8.41 14.87
C ALA A 64 -14.50 -8.19 16.38
N ALA A 65 -14.85 -9.23 17.13
CA ALA A 65 -14.97 -9.20 18.59
C ALA A 65 -13.63 -8.87 19.26
N LEU A 66 -12.56 -9.58 18.87
CA LEU A 66 -11.22 -9.32 19.37
C LEU A 66 -10.74 -7.91 19.00
N ILE A 67 -10.96 -7.47 17.75
CA ILE A 67 -10.54 -6.13 17.31
C ILE A 67 -11.20 -5.02 18.14
N ALA A 68 -12.47 -5.17 18.50
CA ALA A 68 -13.15 -4.17 19.32
C ALA A 68 -12.59 -4.16 20.75
N ALA A 69 -12.41 -5.33 21.35
CA ALA A 69 -11.91 -5.44 22.72
C ALA A 69 -10.49 -4.89 22.86
N VAL A 70 -9.60 -5.22 21.93
CA VAL A 70 -8.19 -4.84 22.07
C VAL A 70 -7.91 -3.34 21.87
N LYS A 71 -8.88 -2.56 21.37
CA LYS A 71 -8.79 -1.09 21.35
C LYS A 71 -8.84 -0.47 22.74
N GLU A 72 -9.38 -1.20 23.70
CA GLU A 72 -9.58 -0.74 25.07
C GLU A 72 -8.65 -1.46 26.06
N ILE A 73 -7.66 -2.21 25.55
CA ILE A 73 -6.76 -3.02 26.39
C ILE A 73 -5.92 -2.18 27.36
N ASP A 74 -5.72 -0.90 27.05
CA ASP A 74 -5.00 0.07 27.90
C ASP A 74 -5.88 0.68 28.99
N THR A 75 -7.20 0.64 28.82
CA THR A 75 -8.17 1.38 29.65
C THR A 75 -9.04 0.47 30.51
N GLU A 76 -9.23 -0.77 30.08
CA GLU A 76 -10.12 -1.75 30.71
C GLU A 76 -9.32 -2.90 31.33
N ASP A 77 -9.88 -3.53 32.37
CA ASP A 77 -9.27 -4.70 32.98
C ASP A 77 -9.55 -5.99 32.17
N LYS A 78 -8.85 -7.08 32.51
CA LYS A 78 -9.02 -8.38 31.82
C LYS A 78 -10.47 -8.90 31.87
N ALA A 79 -11.21 -8.63 32.95
CA ALA A 79 -12.57 -9.13 33.09
C ALA A 79 -13.54 -8.35 32.19
N ALA A 80 -13.42 -7.03 32.13
CA ALA A 80 -14.21 -6.17 31.25
C ALA A 80 -13.92 -6.45 29.76
N LEU A 81 -12.65 -6.68 29.41
CA LEU A 81 -12.27 -7.06 28.05
C LEU A 81 -12.83 -8.44 27.66
N THR A 82 -12.81 -9.42 28.58
CA THR A 82 -13.39 -10.76 28.33
C THR A 82 -14.90 -10.67 28.14
N ALA A 83 -15.58 -9.87 28.97
CA ALA A 83 -17.01 -9.60 28.82
C ALA A 83 -17.34 -8.95 27.48
N LYS A 84 -16.56 -7.94 27.05
CA LYS A 84 -16.73 -7.30 25.72
C LYS A 84 -16.54 -8.27 24.56
N VAL A 85 -15.53 -9.15 24.60
CA VAL A 85 -15.35 -10.17 23.56
C VAL A 85 -16.57 -11.09 23.52
N SER A 86 -17.07 -11.50 24.69
CA SER A 86 -18.27 -12.36 24.80
C SER A 86 -19.52 -11.66 24.30
N ASP A 87 -19.82 -10.45 24.76
CA ASP A 87 -20.98 -9.66 24.37
C ASP A 87 -20.97 -9.39 22.87
N TRP A 88 -19.81 -9.04 22.31
CA TRP A 88 -19.71 -8.72 20.89
C TRP A 88 -19.82 -9.98 20.03
N PHE A 89 -19.17 -11.07 20.43
CA PHE A 89 -19.29 -12.36 19.74
C PHE A 89 -20.74 -12.86 19.76
N HIS A 90 -21.45 -12.76 20.89
CA HIS A 90 -22.85 -13.20 21.01
C HIS A 90 -23.85 -12.29 20.31
N ALA A 91 -23.57 -11.00 20.16
CA ALA A 91 -24.43 -10.10 19.40
C ALA A 91 -24.32 -10.30 17.87
N GLN A 92 -23.23 -10.91 17.40
CA GLN A 92 -22.96 -11.15 15.98
C GLN A 92 -23.17 -12.62 15.56
N ALA A 93 -23.02 -13.57 16.49
CA ALA A 93 -23.19 -14.99 16.27
C ALA A 93 -24.67 -15.41 16.17
N ASP A 94 -24.97 -16.34 15.25
CA ASP A 94 -26.18 -17.17 15.34
C ASP A 94 -26.13 -18.00 16.64
N SER A 95 -27.28 -18.30 17.23
CA SER A 95 -27.49 -18.80 18.61
C SER A 95 -26.81 -20.13 19.00
N ASP A 96 -26.04 -20.75 18.11
CA ASP A 96 -25.46 -22.10 18.26
C ASP A 96 -23.92 -22.10 18.47
N TYR A 97 -23.29 -20.93 18.63
CA TYR A 97 -21.84 -20.81 18.85
C TYR A 97 -21.51 -20.50 20.32
N THR A 98 -20.43 -21.09 20.82
CA THR A 98 -19.93 -20.87 22.17
C THR A 98 -18.49 -20.41 22.14
N LEU A 99 -18.20 -19.35 22.90
CA LEU A 99 -16.83 -18.93 23.16
C LEU A 99 -16.21 -19.92 24.16
N ALA A 100 -15.13 -20.62 23.78
CA ALA A 100 -14.56 -21.70 24.59
C ALA A 100 -13.43 -21.23 25.50
N ASP A 101 -12.54 -20.38 24.99
CA ASP A 101 -11.40 -19.84 25.74
C ASP A 101 -11.09 -18.41 25.29
N VAL A 102 -10.79 -17.53 26.26
CA VAL A 102 -10.33 -16.15 26.02
C VAL A 102 -9.11 -15.91 26.89
N ASN A 103 -7.95 -15.85 26.26
CA ASN A 103 -6.69 -15.51 26.91
C ASN A 103 -6.33 -14.05 26.61
N ILE A 104 -6.24 -13.26 27.68
CA ILE A 104 -5.85 -11.85 27.62
C ILE A 104 -4.51 -11.67 28.32
N ASP A 105 -3.52 -11.29 27.53
CA ASP A 105 -2.22 -10.87 28.01
C ASP A 105 -2.10 -9.35 27.89
N VAL A 106 -2.42 -8.65 28.98
CA VAL A 106 -2.26 -7.19 29.08
C VAL A 106 -0.80 -6.76 29.03
N SER A 107 0.18 -7.62 29.34
CA SER A 107 1.59 -7.23 29.27
C SER A 107 2.05 -7.08 27.82
N THR A 108 1.60 -7.99 26.95
CA THR A 108 1.86 -7.92 25.51
C THR A 108 0.72 -7.24 24.74
N HIS A 109 -0.32 -6.75 25.42
CA HIS A 109 -1.51 -6.16 24.81
C HIS A 109 -2.13 -7.11 23.76
N ARG A 110 -2.10 -8.41 24.04
CA ARG A 110 -2.51 -9.47 23.12
C ARG A 110 -3.77 -10.14 23.66
N ILE A 111 -4.78 -10.24 22.80
CA ILE A 111 -5.98 -11.02 23.08
C ILE A 111 -5.96 -12.22 22.14
N THR A 112 -6.18 -13.41 22.67
CA THR A 112 -6.37 -14.64 21.89
C THR A 112 -7.66 -15.27 22.35
N ALA A 113 -8.52 -15.65 21.42
CA ALA A 113 -9.73 -16.38 21.77
C ALA A 113 -9.95 -17.55 20.82
N THR A 114 -10.58 -18.58 21.36
CA THR A 114 -11.00 -19.77 20.63
C THR A 114 -12.51 -19.89 20.76
N ALA A 115 -13.21 -19.95 19.64
CA ALA A 115 -14.64 -20.22 19.58
C ALA A 115 -14.88 -21.62 19.05
N THR A 116 -15.89 -22.29 19.61
CA THR A 116 -16.33 -23.62 19.19
C THR A 116 -17.82 -23.64 18.96
N GLY A 117 -18.26 -24.50 18.04
CA GLY A 117 -19.68 -24.66 17.73
C GLY A 117 -19.97 -26.06 17.20
N SER A 118 -21.25 -26.42 17.16
CA SER A 118 -21.72 -27.71 16.69
C SER A 118 -22.78 -27.50 15.63
N ILE A 119 -22.43 -27.69 14.36
CA ILE A 119 -23.34 -27.41 13.24
C ILE A 119 -24.25 -28.62 13.00
N PRO A 120 -25.58 -28.48 13.09
CA PRO A 120 -26.50 -29.58 12.80
C PRO A 120 -26.42 -29.96 11.32
N THR A 121 -26.17 -31.24 11.07
CA THR A 121 -26.22 -31.80 9.71
C THR A 121 -27.67 -31.99 9.29
N THR A 122 -27.97 -31.91 8.00
CA THR A 122 -29.32 -32.15 7.47
C THR A 122 -29.43 -33.50 6.80
N LEU A 123 -28.44 -33.89 5.99
CA LEU A 123 -28.47 -35.10 5.18
C LEU A 123 -27.64 -36.23 5.81
N MET A 124 -26.57 -35.90 6.54
CA MET A 124 -25.76 -36.88 7.27
C MET A 124 -26.47 -37.49 8.49
N GLN A 125 -27.63 -36.95 8.90
CA GLN A 125 -28.47 -37.58 9.92
C GLN A 125 -28.89 -39.01 9.54
N ILE A 126 -29.01 -39.29 8.24
CA ILE A 126 -29.28 -40.64 7.71
C ILE A 126 -28.16 -41.62 8.09
N ALA A 127 -26.93 -41.13 8.23
CA ALA A 127 -25.77 -41.90 8.68
C ALA A 127 -25.54 -41.80 10.20
N SER A 128 -26.54 -41.36 10.98
CA SER A 128 -26.45 -41.13 12.44
C SER A 128 -25.41 -40.10 12.88
N ILE A 129 -24.88 -39.29 11.95
CA ILE A 129 -24.04 -38.14 12.28
C ILE A 129 -24.98 -36.96 12.40
N LYS A 130 -25.19 -36.48 13.63
CA LYS A 130 -26.18 -35.42 13.91
C LYS A 130 -25.59 -34.02 13.78
N THR A 131 -24.32 -33.86 14.13
CA THR A 131 -23.63 -32.56 14.12
C THR A 131 -22.19 -32.69 13.65
N VAL A 132 -21.62 -31.58 13.17
CA VAL A 132 -20.19 -31.43 12.85
C VAL A 132 -19.59 -30.39 13.80
N PRO A 133 -18.57 -30.74 14.61
CA PRO A 133 -17.89 -29.77 15.44
C PRO A 133 -17.04 -28.83 14.58
N VAL A 134 -17.10 -27.54 14.89
CA VAL A 134 -16.27 -26.49 14.29
C VAL A 134 -15.53 -25.75 15.39
N SER A 135 -14.29 -25.35 15.09
CA SER A 135 -13.43 -24.61 16.00
C SER A 135 -12.61 -23.60 15.20
N VAL A 136 -12.57 -22.37 15.69
CA VAL A 136 -11.81 -21.24 15.12
C VAL A 136 -11.00 -20.57 16.23
N GLN A 137 -9.84 -20.05 15.86
CA GLN A 137 -8.96 -19.31 16.76
C GLN A 137 -8.62 -17.98 16.09
N SER A 138 -8.60 -16.92 16.88
CA SER A 138 -8.17 -15.60 16.46
C SER A 138 -7.26 -15.02 17.53
N ALA A 139 -6.25 -14.27 17.12
CA ALA A 139 -5.50 -13.41 18.01
C ALA A 139 -5.38 -12.00 17.44
N VAL A 140 -5.43 -11.02 18.32
CA VAL A 140 -5.18 -9.62 17.99
C VAL A 140 -4.14 -9.05 18.93
N GLN A 141 -3.43 -8.04 18.46
CA GLN A 141 -2.54 -7.24 19.28
C GLN A 141 -2.97 -5.79 19.25
N GLY A 142 -2.99 -5.21 20.44
CA GLY A 142 -3.43 -3.86 20.72
C GLY A 142 -2.49 -2.83 20.15
N PRO A 143 -2.98 -1.60 19.98
CA PRO A 143 -2.14 -0.50 19.56
C PRO A 143 -1.05 -0.24 20.61
N SER A 144 0.11 0.24 20.13
CA SER A 144 1.18 0.83 20.94
C SER A 144 2.23 -0.04 21.67
N THR A 145 2.27 -1.38 21.54
CA THR A 145 3.40 -2.18 22.11
C THR A 145 4.24 -2.99 21.12
N SER A 146 3.85 -3.07 19.85
CA SER A 146 4.64 -3.79 18.86
C SER A 146 6.00 -3.11 18.58
N PHE A 147 7.01 -3.94 18.34
CA PHE A 147 8.28 -3.50 17.78
C PHE A 147 8.07 -3.11 16.32
N LEU A 148 8.59 -1.94 15.93
CA LEU A 148 8.35 -1.34 14.63
C LEU A 148 9.63 -0.75 14.06
N ASN A 149 9.91 -1.07 12.79
CA ASN A 149 10.91 -0.38 12.01
C ASN A 149 10.21 0.56 11.02
N VAL A 150 10.44 1.86 11.18
CA VAL A 150 9.98 2.91 10.26
C VAL A 150 11.11 3.21 9.28
N TYR A 151 10.90 2.89 8.01
CA TYR A 151 11.78 3.18 6.90
C TYR A 151 11.31 4.48 6.26
N VAL A 152 11.94 5.59 6.60
CA VAL A 152 11.65 6.88 6.00
C VAL A 152 12.42 7.00 4.70
N VAL A 153 11.70 7.22 3.59
CA VAL A 153 12.25 7.23 2.24
C VAL A 153 12.02 8.59 1.62
N LEU A 154 13.10 9.32 1.39
CA LEU A 154 13.09 10.66 0.81
C LEU A 154 13.40 10.61 -0.69
N ASP A 155 12.49 11.14 -1.50
CA ASP A 155 12.75 11.40 -2.90
C ASP A 155 13.78 12.53 -3.05
N LYS A 156 14.85 12.24 -3.79
CA LYS A 156 15.98 13.13 -4.05
C LYS A 156 16.01 13.69 -5.45
N SER A 157 14.99 13.39 -6.25
CA SER A 157 14.93 13.79 -7.65
C SER A 157 15.04 15.30 -7.88
N PRO A 158 15.41 15.74 -9.09
CA PRO A 158 15.48 17.16 -9.43
C PRO A 158 14.18 17.94 -9.17
N SER A 159 13.02 17.31 -9.32
CA SER A 159 11.71 17.94 -9.09
C SER A 159 11.37 18.17 -7.62
N MET A 160 12.14 17.56 -6.71
CA MET A 160 12.10 17.91 -5.29
C MET A 160 12.82 19.23 -4.99
N LEU A 161 13.58 19.78 -5.95
CA LEU A 161 14.15 21.14 -5.90
C LEU A 161 13.24 22.22 -6.49
N LEU A 162 11.98 21.90 -6.72
CA LEU A 162 10.97 22.92 -6.99
C LEU A 162 10.64 23.65 -5.69
N ALA A 163 10.43 24.96 -5.81
CA ALA A 163 9.83 25.72 -4.71
C ALA A 163 8.47 25.11 -4.34
N ALA A 164 8.27 24.88 -3.05
CA ALA A 164 7.14 24.12 -2.53
C ALA A 164 5.82 24.88 -2.55
N THR A 165 5.84 26.20 -2.79
CA THR A 165 4.65 27.06 -2.80
C THR A 165 4.59 27.87 -4.10
N ALA A 166 3.38 28.26 -4.51
CA ALA A 166 3.20 29.10 -5.69
C ALA A 166 3.95 30.44 -5.57
N ALA A 167 3.93 31.06 -4.38
CA ALA A 167 4.69 32.29 -4.13
C ALA A 167 6.21 32.09 -4.24
N GLY A 168 6.73 30.95 -3.77
CA GLY A 168 8.13 30.57 -3.95
C GLY A 168 8.47 30.35 -5.42
N GLN A 169 7.61 29.67 -6.18
CA GLN A 169 7.79 29.45 -7.62
C GLN A 169 7.82 30.78 -8.39
N ASP A 170 6.89 31.70 -8.09
CA ASP A 170 6.87 33.03 -8.70
C ASP A 170 8.14 33.83 -8.40
N THR A 171 8.62 33.76 -7.15
CA THR A 171 9.86 34.43 -6.74
C THR A 171 11.06 33.86 -7.49
N MET A 172 11.18 32.52 -7.54
CA MET A 172 12.24 31.84 -8.29
C MET A 172 12.20 32.20 -9.77
N TYR A 173 11.01 32.21 -10.40
CA TYR A 173 10.87 32.55 -11.81
C TYR A 173 11.24 34.00 -12.12
N ARG A 174 10.76 34.97 -11.32
CA ARG A 174 11.05 36.40 -11.54
C ARG A 174 12.53 36.73 -11.36
N SER A 175 13.18 36.08 -10.39
CA SER A 175 14.57 36.36 -10.03
C SER A 175 15.58 35.57 -10.84
N ALA A 176 15.27 34.30 -11.15
CA ALA A 176 16.20 33.34 -11.76
C ALA A 176 15.75 32.81 -13.13
N GLY A 177 14.58 33.23 -13.63
CA GLY A 177 14.02 32.74 -14.89
C GLY A 177 13.58 31.28 -14.86
N CYS A 178 13.64 30.63 -13.68
CA CYS A 178 13.36 29.21 -13.52
C CYS A 178 12.84 28.93 -12.09
N GLN A 179 11.77 28.14 -11.99
CA GLN A 179 11.18 27.73 -10.72
C GLN A 179 12.01 26.67 -9.97
N PHE A 180 12.93 25.99 -10.66
CA PHE A 180 13.82 24.99 -10.07
C PHE A 180 15.04 25.64 -9.43
N ALA A 181 15.34 25.23 -8.21
CA ALA A 181 16.57 25.53 -7.49
C ALA A 181 17.72 24.60 -7.94
N CYS A 182 18.03 24.59 -9.24
CA CYS A 182 19.11 23.76 -9.78
C CYS A 182 20.49 24.11 -9.20
N HIS A 183 21.37 23.11 -9.14
CA HIS A 183 22.75 23.23 -8.66
C HIS A 183 23.74 23.57 -9.79
N ALA A 184 23.24 23.82 -11.01
CA ALA A 184 24.07 24.14 -12.18
C ALA A 184 24.84 25.46 -11.98
N GLU A 185 26.03 25.54 -12.57
CA GLU A 185 26.84 26.76 -12.56
C GLU A 185 26.08 27.91 -13.24
N GLN A 186 26.18 29.13 -12.66
CA GLN A 186 25.49 30.37 -13.06
C GLN A 186 24.11 30.56 -12.42
N GLY A 187 24.10 31.06 -11.19
CA GLY A 187 22.89 31.55 -10.53
C GLY A 187 22.50 32.97 -10.95
N PRO A 188 21.36 33.46 -10.45
CA PRO A 188 20.88 34.80 -10.77
C PRO A 188 21.74 35.89 -10.12
N THR A 189 21.65 37.10 -10.67
CA THR A 189 22.08 38.32 -9.98
C THR A 189 20.85 39.13 -9.60
N VAL A 190 20.58 39.27 -8.31
CA VAL A 190 19.38 39.95 -7.78
C VAL A 190 19.84 41.03 -6.81
N GLY A 191 19.39 42.27 -7.03
CA GLY A 191 19.76 43.39 -6.16
C GLY A 191 21.28 43.66 -6.08
N GLY A 192 22.04 43.34 -7.14
CA GLY A 192 23.50 43.49 -7.16
C GLY A 192 24.28 42.34 -6.50
N VAL A 193 23.60 41.32 -5.97
CA VAL A 193 24.24 40.11 -5.41
C VAL A 193 24.16 38.98 -6.42
N SER A 194 25.30 38.45 -6.82
CA SER A 194 25.40 37.27 -7.68
C SER A 194 25.46 36.00 -6.85
N TYR A 195 24.61 35.03 -7.17
CA TYR A 195 24.55 33.73 -6.50
C TYR A 195 25.24 32.67 -7.37
N ALA A 196 25.88 31.70 -6.73
CA ALA A 196 26.60 30.64 -7.44
C ALA A 196 25.67 29.80 -8.34
N ASN A 197 24.46 29.53 -7.87
CA ASN A 197 23.41 28.78 -8.56
C ASN A 197 22.02 29.14 -8.00
N ASN A 198 20.96 28.62 -8.63
CA ASN A 198 19.58 28.89 -8.21
C ASN A 198 19.28 28.33 -6.81
N TYR A 199 19.94 27.24 -6.42
CA TYR A 199 19.86 26.69 -5.06
C TYR A 199 20.42 27.64 -3.99
N ALA A 200 21.59 28.23 -4.24
CA ALA A 200 22.18 29.21 -3.33
C ALA A 200 21.27 30.44 -3.19
N TYR A 201 20.63 30.88 -4.28
CA TYR A 201 19.63 31.93 -4.23
C TYR A 201 18.40 31.53 -3.39
N SER A 202 17.83 30.35 -3.62
CA SER A 202 16.64 29.89 -2.87
C SER A 202 16.94 29.78 -1.37
N LYS A 203 18.09 29.21 -1.00
CA LYS A 203 18.54 29.08 0.39
C LYS A 203 18.74 30.43 1.06
N ALA A 204 19.42 31.37 0.38
CA ALA A 204 19.67 32.71 0.91
C ALA A 204 18.40 33.56 1.10
N ASN A 205 17.34 33.27 0.34
CA ASN A 205 16.06 34.00 0.40
C ASN A 205 14.96 33.23 1.16
N GLY A 206 15.30 32.12 1.82
CA GLY A 206 14.34 31.35 2.62
C GLY A 206 13.21 30.70 1.79
N ILE A 207 13.44 30.46 0.50
CA ILE A 207 12.46 29.81 -0.38
C ILE A 207 12.54 28.30 -0.14
N LYS A 208 11.56 27.76 0.59
CA LYS A 208 11.48 26.32 0.85
C LYS A 208 11.23 25.52 -0.42
N LEU A 209 12.02 24.48 -0.60
CA LEU A 209 11.89 23.48 -1.65
C LEU A 209 11.08 22.28 -1.14
N ARG A 210 10.58 21.46 -2.06
CA ARG A 210 9.79 20.26 -1.70
C ARG A 210 10.61 19.26 -0.91
N ALA A 211 11.90 19.13 -1.21
CA ALA A 211 12.85 18.35 -0.40
C ALA A 211 12.95 18.88 1.04
N ASP A 212 13.00 20.20 1.25
CA ASP A 212 13.06 20.78 2.60
C ASP A 212 11.77 20.50 3.37
N VAL A 213 10.64 20.59 2.68
CA VAL A 213 9.33 20.27 3.22
C VAL A 213 9.23 18.77 3.60
N SER A 214 9.84 17.88 2.81
CA SER A 214 9.96 16.47 3.19
C SER A 214 10.80 16.29 4.46
N ILE A 215 11.94 16.99 4.60
CA ILE A 215 12.78 16.93 5.81
C ILE A 215 12.01 17.41 7.04
N ASP A 216 11.27 18.53 6.94
CA ASP A 216 10.40 19.03 8.01
C ASP A 216 9.39 17.96 8.44
N ALA A 217 8.79 17.25 7.48
CA ALA A 217 7.86 16.17 7.74
C ALA A 217 8.52 15.04 8.54
N VAL A 218 9.72 14.62 8.16
CA VAL A 218 10.44 13.56 8.87
C VAL A 218 10.75 13.96 10.31
N HIS A 219 11.16 15.21 10.57
CA HIS A 219 11.38 15.68 11.94
C HIS A 219 10.14 15.49 12.81
N GLN A 220 8.95 15.70 12.26
CA GLN A 220 7.70 15.51 12.99
C GLN A 220 7.35 14.04 13.21
N VAL A 221 7.68 13.15 12.26
CA VAL A 221 7.57 11.70 12.52
C VAL A 221 8.41 11.32 13.71
N ILE A 222 9.66 11.79 13.77
CA ILE A 222 10.54 11.51 14.89
C ILE A 222 9.95 12.11 16.19
N ASP A 223 9.38 13.32 16.17
CA ASP A 223 8.69 13.89 17.34
C ASP A 223 7.49 13.05 17.80
N LEU A 224 6.76 12.45 16.86
CA LEU A 224 5.63 11.58 17.18
C LEU A 224 6.10 10.23 17.72
N ILE A 225 7.24 9.73 17.24
CA ILE A 225 7.89 8.53 17.77
C ILE A 225 8.36 8.79 19.20
N ASP A 226 9.02 9.92 19.48
CA ASP A 226 9.44 10.32 20.83
C ASP A 226 8.23 10.34 21.80
N LYS A 227 7.05 10.72 21.31
CA LYS A 227 5.81 10.73 22.11
C LYS A 227 5.17 9.36 22.25
N ALA A 228 5.25 8.52 21.22
CA ALA A 228 4.63 7.19 21.19
C ALA A 228 5.47 6.10 21.84
N ASP A 229 6.79 6.28 21.91
CA ASP A 229 7.76 5.35 22.46
C ASP A 229 8.81 6.12 23.26
N THR A 230 8.40 6.72 24.37
CA THR A 230 9.20 7.68 25.15
C THR A 230 10.51 7.12 25.71
N ASN A 231 10.58 5.80 25.93
CA ASN A 231 11.81 5.13 26.35
C ASN A 231 12.69 4.70 25.16
N HIS A 232 12.18 4.84 23.93
CA HIS A 232 12.83 4.42 22.68
C HIS A 232 13.28 2.96 22.70
N ASP A 233 12.41 2.05 23.12
CA ASP A 233 12.74 0.63 23.24
C ASP A 233 12.24 -0.19 22.04
N ARG A 234 11.30 0.33 21.25
CA ARG A 234 10.49 -0.49 20.32
C ARG A 234 10.43 0.06 18.90
N ILE A 235 10.44 1.37 18.72
CA ILE A 235 10.29 2.01 17.41
C ILE A 235 11.64 2.48 16.87
N LYS A 236 12.18 1.75 15.90
CA LYS A 236 13.40 2.12 15.19
C LYS A 236 13.08 2.98 13.96
N VAL A 237 13.90 3.98 13.69
CA VAL A 237 13.81 4.81 12.48
C VAL A 237 15.06 4.60 11.62
N GLY A 238 14.85 4.26 10.35
CA GLY A 238 15.88 4.26 9.32
C GLY A 238 15.60 5.36 8.30
N LEU A 239 16.67 5.93 7.72
CA LEU A 239 16.62 6.99 6.73
C LEU A 239 17.20 6.48 5.41
N TYR A 240 16.41 6.64 4.35
CA TYR A 240 16.70 6.14 3.01
C TYR A 240 16.39 7.22 1.98
N THR A 241 17.03 7.11 0.83
CA THR A 241 16.74 7.97 -0.32
C THR A 241 16.33 7.14 -1.53
N ILE A 242 15.57 7.76 -2.43
CA ILE A 242 15.28 7.26 -3.78
C ILE A 242 15.58 8.35 -4.82
N GLY A 243 15.88 7.93 -6.05
CA GLY A 243 16.30 8.79 -7.15
C GLY A 243 16.80 7.91 -8.29
N ASP A 244 18.12 7.85 -8.50
CA ASP A 244 18.74 6.90 -9.43
C ASP A 244 18.57 5.44 -8.97
N THR A 245 18.79 5.21 -7.68
CA THR A 245 18.63 3.94 -6.97
C THR A 245 18.11 4.24 -5.56
N ALA A 246 17.91 3.20 -4.73
CA ALA A 246 17.71 3.40 -3.29
C ALA A 246 19.05 3.35 -2.54
N ALA A 247 19.28 4.31 -1.63
CA ALA A 247 20.43 4.31 -0.73
C ALA A 247 19.99 4.29 0.74
N GLU A 248 20.76 3.58 1.57
CA GLU A 248 20.60 3.61 3.02
C GLU A 248 21.53 4.69 3.58
N VAL A 249 20.95 5.70 4.23
CA VAL A 249 21.72 6.75 4.90
C VAL A 249 21.88 6.43 6.38
N LEU A 250 20.84 5.84 6.99
CA LEU A 250 20.85 5.40 8.36
C LEU A 250 20.03 4.11 8.47
N ALA A 251 20.66 3.02 8.89
CA ALA A 251 19.95 1.80 9.24
C ALA A 251 18.98 2.04 10.42
N PRO A 252 17.88 1.27 10.54
CA PRO A 252 16.91 1.46 11.62
C PRO A 252 17.54 1.46 13.01
N THR A 253 17.38 2.58 13.73
CA THR A 253 17.98 2.81 15.05
C THR A 253 16.96 3.38 16.04
N LEU A 254 17.21 3.16 17.34
CA LEU A 254 16.49 3.79 18.45
C LEU A 254 17.06 5.18 18.78
N ASP A 255 18.23 5.55 18.24
CA ASP A 255 18.86 6.86 18.46
C ASP A 255 18.21 7.94 17.58
N MET A 256 17.13 8.53 18.09
CA MET A 256 16.42 9.63 17.44
C MET A 256 17.28 10.89 17.31
N SER A 257 18.27 11.09 18.19
CA SER A 257 19.22 12.20 18.07
C SER A 257 20.15 12.03 16.87
N MET A 258 20.61 10.81 16.59
CA MET A 258 21.35 10.51 15.37
C MET A 258 20.50 10.69 14.11
N ALA A 259 19.25 10.23 14.11
CA ALA A 259 18.34 10.46 12.98
C ALA A 259 18.16 11.96 12.69
N ARG A 260 17.93 12.78 13.73
CA ARG A 260 17.82 14.25 13.59
C ARG A 260 19.11 14.91 13.11
N ARG A 261 20.28 14.44 13.56
CA ARG A 261 21.57 14.96 13.08
C ARG A 261 21.76 14.69 11.59
N ARG A 262 21.44 13.48 11.12
CA ARG A 262 21.55 13.10 9.70
C ARG A 262 20.63 13.92 8.81
N LEU A 263 19.42 14.25 9.27
CA LEU A 263 18.47 15.08 8.52
C LEU A 263 18.94 16.53 8.33
N ASN A 264 19.76 17.06 9.25
CA ASN A 264 20.25 18.43 9.22
C ASN A 264 21.63 18.59 8.58
N ASP A 265 22.29 17.48 8.26
CA ASP A 265 23.65 17.46 7.73
C ASP A 265 23.62 17.25 6.21
N ASP A 266 23.99 18.29 5.46
CA ASP A 266 24.05 18.26 3.99
C ASP A 266 24.95 17.11 3.49
N SER A 267 26.00 16.73 4.24
CA SER A 267 26.91 15.64 3.87
C SER A 267 26.29 14.25 4.01
N SER A 268 25.17 14.13 4.73
CA SER A 268 24.44 12.88 4.88
C SER A 268 23.58 12.53 3.65
N GLY A 269 23.47 13.42 2.66
CA GLY A 269 22.82 13.10 1.38
C GLY A 269 21.30 13.16 1.40
N LEU A 270 20.66 13.63 2.49
CA LEU A 270 19.20 13.68 2.65
C LEU A 270 18.60 15.04 2.23
N THR A 271 19.34 16.13 2.40
CA THR A 271 18.84 17.51 2.22
C THR A 271 18.76 17.97 0.76
N SER A 272 18.11 19.09 0.50
CA SER A 272 18.07 19.71 -0.84
C SER A 272 19.45 20.02 -1.44
N ALA A 273 20.54 20.05 -0.64
CA ALA A 273 21.90 20.26 -1.12
C ALA A 273 22.47 19.11 -1.97
N THR A 274 21.83 17.94 -1.94
CA THR A 274 22.36 16.68 -2.51
C THR A 274 21.33 15.96 -3.38
N SER A 275 20.61 16.71 -4.23
CA SER A 275 19.65 16.10 -5.17
C SER A 275 20.34 15.20 -6.20
N THR A 276 19.65 14.16 -6.64
CA THR A 276 20.04 13.35 -7.80
C THR A 276 19.67 14.05 -9.11
N THR A 277 20.09 13.47 -10.24
CA THR A 277 19.76 13.96 -11.58
C THR A 277 18.58 13.22 -12.23
N HIS A 278 18.14 12.11 -11.64
CA HIS A 278 17.05 11.26 -12.17
C HIS A 278 16.07 10.81 -11.07
N THR A 279 14.87 10.43 -11.52
CA THR A 279 13.84 9.71 -10.75
C THR A 279 13.49 8.43 -11.48
N TYR A 280 14.05 7.30 -11.03
CA TYR A 280 13.79 5.97 -11.57
C TYR A 280 13.09 5.10 -10.53
N PHE A 281 11.78 5.28 -10.37
CA PHE A 281 11.01 4.53 -9.38
C PHE A 281 11.01 3.02 -9.63
N ASP A 282 11.08 2.58 -10.89
CA ASP A 282 11.20 1.15 -11.23
C ASP A 282 12.47 0.52 -10.65
N VAL A 283 13.59 1.26 -10.69
CA VAL A 283 14.87 0.82 -10.14
C VAL A 283 14.92 1.04 -8.64
N SER A 284 14.62 2.25 -8.19
CA SER A 284 14.78 2.64 -6.79
C SER A 284 13.81 1.90 -5.87
N LEU A 285 12.57 1.64 -6.28
CA LEU A 285 11.63 0.87 -5.45
C LEU A 285 11.99 -0.63 -5.41
N SER A 286 12.51 -1.17 -6.51
CA SER A 286 13.06 -2.53 -6.53
C SER A 286 14.27 -2.66 -5.59
N ASP A 287 15.15 -1.67 -5.52
CA ASP A 287 16.28 -1.68 -4.59
C ASP A 287 15.88 -1.42 -3.14
N LEU A 288 14.88 -0.54 -2.94
CA LEU A 288 14.29 -0.29 -1.63
C LEU A 288 13.67 -1.56 -1.06
N ASP A 289 12.96 -2.34 -1.87
CA ASP A 289 12.36 -3.61 -1.47
C ASP A 289 13.39 -4.56 -0.83
N LYS A 290 14.57 -4.69 -1.46
CA LYS A 290 15.68 -5.50 -0.94
C LYS A 290 16.22 -5.00 0.40
N LYS A 291 16.20 -3.67 0.62
CA LYS A 291 16.68 -3.04 1.86
C LYS A 291 15.65 -3.14 2.99
N VAL A 292 14.36 -3.01 2.66
CA VAL A 292 13.28 -3.16 3.62
C VAL A 292 13.18 -4.62 4.07
N GLY A 293 13.15 -5.57 3.12
CA GLY A 293 13.01 -7.00 3.39
C GLY A 293 11.71 -7.38 4.10
N ASN A 294 11.59 -8.63 4.54
CA ASN A 294 10.36 -9.16 5.13
C ASN A 294 10.04 -8.56 6.51
N GLY A 295 8.83 -8.03 6.68
CA GLY A 295 8.24 -7.72 7.97
C GLY A 295 7.80 -8.98 8.73
N SER A 296 7.52 -8.82 10.02
CA SER A 296 7.05 -9.90 10.89
C SER A 296 5.86 -9.43 11.73
N ASP A 297 5.63 -10.05 12.89
CA ASP A 297 4.43 -9.89 13.72
C ASP A 297 4.50 -8.73 14.74
N GLY A 298 5.68 -8.14 14.95
CA GLY A 298 5.88 -7.05 15.91
C GLY A 298 6.11 -7.51 17.34
N THR A 299 6.25 -8.81 17.60
CA THR A 299 6.32 -9.36 18.96
C THR A 299 7.66 -9.17 19.66
N SER A 300 8.74 -8.97 18.89
CA SER A 300 10.09 -8.72 19.42
C SER A 300 10.91 -7.79 18.52
N ALA A 301 12.05 -7.31 19.01
CA ALA A 301 12.97 -6.46 18.26
C ALA A 301 13.54 -7.14 16.99
N GLU A 302 13.60 -8.47 16.97
CA GLU A 302 14.02 -9.31 15.85
C GLU A 302 12.87 -9.63 14.89
N LYS A 303 11.63 -9.47 15.35
CA LYS A 303 10.40 -9.65 14.57
C LYS A 303 9.60 -8.35 14.43
N PRO A 304 10.20 -7.23 13.99
CA PRO A 304 9.48 -5.97 13.94
C PRO A 304 8.44 -5.96 12.82
N LEU A 305 7.37 -5.22 13.05
CA LEU A 305 6.55 -4.67 11.98
C LEU A 305 7.40 -3.73 11.13
N LYS A 306 7.04 -3.55 9.85
CA LYS A 306 7.74 -2.62 8.96
C LYS A 306 6.76 -1.61 8.37
N LEU A 307 7.10 -0.33 8.50
CA LEU A 307 6.39 0.78 7.88
C LEU A 307 7.37 1.51 6.95
N VAL A 308 7.09 1.49 5.65
CA VAL A 308 7.76 2.35 4.67
C VAL A 308 6.98 3.65 4.57
N LEU A 309 7.59 4.76 4.93
CA LEU A 309 7.04 6.09 4.74
C LEU A 309 7.78 6.77 3.59
N MET A 310 7.14 6.84 2.43
CA MET A 310 7.72 7.42 1.22
C MET A 310 7.23 8.85 1.01
N LEU A 311 8.17 9.80 0.91
CA LEU A 311 7.92 11.21 0.67
C LEU A 311 8.42 11.55 -0.73
N THR A 312 7.49 11.81 -1.66
CA THR A 312 7.81 11.94 -3.08
C THR A 312 6.84 12.87 -3.80
N ASP A 313 7.21 13.28 -5.01
CA ASP A 313 6.30 13.89 -5.95
C ASP A 313 5.67 12.93 -6.97
N GLY A 314 6.10 11.68 -7.00
CA GLY A 314 5.54 10.64 -7.84
C GLY A 314 5.77 10.79 -9.34
N VAL A 315 6.71 11.63 -9.81
CA VAL A 315 6.99 11.79 -11.24
C VAL A 315 8.32 11.12 -11.62
N GLN A 316 8.21 10.04 -12.41
CA GLN A 316 9.35 9.41 -13.08
C GLN A 316 9.91 10.39 -14.11
N SER A 317 11.18 10.80 -13.99
CA SER A 317 11.76 11.78 -14.90
C SER A 317 13.28 11.77 -14.92
N GLN A 318 13.83 12.31 -16.02
CA GLN A 318 15.21 12.78 -16.10
C GLN A 318 15.29 13.98 -17.05
N ARG A 319 16.34 14.79 -16.94
CA ARG A 319 16.45 16.02 -17.72
C ARG A 319 16.58 15.76 -19.22
N GLU A 320 17.40 14.80 -19.62
CA GLU A 320 17.66 14.46 -21.02
C GLU A 320 16.41 13.96 -21.72
N TRP A 321 15.46 13.35 -20.98
CA TRP A 321 14.21 12.93 -21.61
C TRP A 321 13.38 14.12 -22.08
N VAL A 322 13.51 15.29 -21.45
CA VAL A 322 12.81 16.52 -21.84
C VAL A 322 13.49 17.20 -23.02
N THR A 323 14.81 17.13 -23.12
CA THR A 323 15.59 17.93 -24.10
C THR A 323 16.05 17.13 -25.34
N ALA A 324 16.24 15.82 -25.23
CA ALA A 324 16.81 15.01 -26.31
C ALA A 324 15.89 14.93 -27.54
N GLY A 325 16.45 15.25 -28.70
CA GLY A 325 15.75 15.16 -29.98
C GLY A 325 14.81 16.31 -30.30
N VAL A 326 14.63 17.28 -29.39
CA VAL A 326 13.77 18.44 -29.62
C VAL A 326 14.38 19.33 -30.70
N LYS A 327 13.61 19.61 -31.75
CA LYS A 327 14.00 20.57 -32.80
C LYS A 327 13.13 21.81 -32.74
N TRP A 328 13.75 22.97 -32.84
CA TRP A 328 13.09 24.28 -32.73
C TRP A 328 13.00 24.98 -34.10
N ASN A 329 11.94 25.76 -34.29
CA ASN A 329 11.79 26.73 -35.36
C ASN A 329 11.42 28.09 -34.73
N GLY A 330 12.43 28.93 -34.48
CA GLY A 330 12.29 30.08 -33.59
C GLY A 330 11.86 29.62 -32.19
N ASN A 331 10.85 30.28 -31.62
CA ASN A 331 10.33 29.97 -30.28
C ASN A 331 9.29 28.83 -30.27
N LYS A 332 9.09 28.14 -31.39
CA LYS A 332 8.12 27.04 -31.51
C LYS A 332 8.83 25.70 -31.66
N ILE A 333 8.29 24.68 -31.00
CA ILE A 333 8.78 23.31 -31.14
C ILE A 333 8.31 22.74 -32.48
N LYS A 334 9.27 22.32 -33.31
CA LYS A 334 9.03 21.69 -34.62
C LYS A 334 8.96 20.17 -34.51
N THR A 335 9.77 19.57 -33.65
CA THR A 335 9.81 18.12 -33.46
C THR A 335 9.81 17.82 -31.96
N PRO A 336 8.91 16.96 -31.47
CA PRO A 336 8.88 16.57 -30.06
C PRO A 336 10.15 15.81 -29.70
N GLY A 337 10.52 15.87 -28.41
CA GLY A 337 11.65 15.11 -27.89
C GLY A 337 11.39 13.62 -27.93
N TRP A 338 12.45 12.84 -28.14
CA TRP A 338 12.36 11.39 -28.38
C TRP A 338 11.81 10.60 -27.20
N TYR A 339 11.98 11.13 -25.99
CA TYR A 339 11.65 10.44 -24.75
C TYR A 339 10.57 11.17 -23.95
N TRP A 340 9.83 12.10 -24.55
CA TRP A 340 8.80 12.84 -23.82
C TRP A 340 7.74 11.94 -23.18
N ASN A 341 7.45 10.79 -23.77
CA ASN A 341 6.55 9.78 -23.22
C ASN A 341 7.11 9.07 -21.97
N LYS A 342 8.44 9.07 -21.77
CA LYS A 342 9.10 8.48 -20.60
C LYS A 342 8.88 9.26 -19.32
N ILE A 343 8.56 10.55 -19.38
CA ILE A 343 8.18 11.33 -18.19
C ILE A 343 6.73 10.99 -17.84
N ALA A 344 6.49 10.32 -16.72
CA ALA A 344 5.16 9.86 -16.36
C ALA A 344 5.00 9.73 -14.84
N PRO A 345 3.76 9.61 -14.32
CA PRO A 345 3.55 9.21 -12.95
C PRO A 345 4.17 7.84 -12.65
N LEU A 346 4.59 7.63 -11.40
CA LEU A 346 5.01 6.34 -10.85
C LEU A 346 4.01 5.24 -11.21
N ASN A 347 4.47 4.07 -11.63
CA ASN A 347 3.61 2.90 -11.77
C ASN A 347 3.33 2.28 -10.39
N PRO A 348 2.07 2.23 -9.91
CA PRO A 348 1.73 1.69 -8.59
C PRO A 348 2.18 0.25 -8.37
N ALA A 349 2.27 -0.55 -9.45
CA ALA A 349 2.70 -1.94 -9.39
C ALA A 349 4.15 -2.11 -8.89
N TRP A 350 4.99 -1.07 -9.00
CA TRP A 350 6.37 -1.11 -8.46
C TRP A 350 6.40 -1.09 -6.92
N CYS A 351 5.30 -0.73 -6.27
CA CYS A 351 5.17 -0.80 -4.82
C CYS A 351 4.70 -2.18 -4.33
N ASP A 352 4.25 -3.07 -5.24
CA ASP A 352 3.71 -4.38 -4.88
C ASP A 352 4.72 -5.31 -4.19
N PRO A 353 6.00 -5.40 -4.59
CA PRO A 353 6.99 -6.22 -3.88
C PRO A 353 7.12 -5.83 -2.40
N ILE A 354 7.24 -4.52 -2.13
CA ILE A 354 7.32 -3.98 -0.76
C ILE A 354 6.07 -4.35 0.04
N LYS A 355 4.87 -4.17 -0.56
CA LYS A 355 3.59 -4.53 0.08
C LYS A 355 3.49 -6.03 0.38
N LYS A 356 4.04 -6.90 -0.48
CA LYS A 356 4.03 -8.36 -0.32
C LYS A 356 4.98 -8.84 0.78
N HIS A 357 6.02 -8.09 1.08
CA HIS A 357 6.97 -8.40 2.16
C HIS A 357 6.43 -8.06 3.56
N ALA A 358 5.11 -8.05 3.77
CA ALA A 358 4.45 -7.66 5.02
C ALA A 358 4.86 -6.26 5.56
N ALA A 359 5.41 -5.41 4.69
CA ALA A 359 5.64 -4.01 5.00
C ALA A 359 4.41 -3.20 4.60
N THR A 360 3.99 -2.31 5.50
CA THR A 360 2.98 -1.32 5.16
C THR A 360 3.65 -0.15 4.48
N ILE A 361 3.16 0.30 3.33
CA ILE A 361 3.65 1.50 2.66
C ILE A 361 2.65 2.66 2.81
N ALA A 362 3.17 3.76 3.33
CA ALA A 362 2.53 5.04 3.48
C ALA A 362 3.19 6.04 2.54
N VAL A 363 2.40 6.85 1.85
CA VAL A 363 2.89 7.79 0.84
C VAL A 363 2.44 9.20 1.20
N LEU A 364 3.42 10.07 1.40
CA LEU A 364 3.23 11.50 1.49
C LEU A 364 3.55 12.13 0.13
N TYR A 365 2.52 12.65 -0.52
CA TYR A 365 2.68 13.39 -1.76
C TYR A 365 3.02 14.84 -1.45
N THR A 366 4.28 15.20 -1.67
CA THR A 366 4.65 16.62 -1.79
C THR A 366 4.04 17.11 -3.10
N GLU A 367 3.12 18.05 -3.09
CA GLU A 367 2.35 18.37 -4.30
C GLU A 367 3.23 18.95 -5.43
N TYR A 368 2.98 18.50 -6.67
CA TYR A 368 3.68 19.00 -7.86
C TYR A 368 2.91 20.18 -8.42
N LEU A 369 3.27 21.38 -7.97
CA LEU A 369 2.61 22.59 -8.43
C LEU A 369 2.89 22.87 -9.93
N PRO A 370 1.89 23.33 -10.70
CA PRO A 370 2.04 23.64 -12.12
C PRO A 370 3.12 24.66 -12.42
N ILE A 371 3.86 24.44 -13.52
CA ILE A 371 4.88 25.37 -14.03
C ILE A 371 4.54 25.74 -15.47
N THR A 372 3.38 26.34 -15.69
CA THR A 372 2.81 26.53 -17.04
C THR A 372 3.61 27.49 -17.93
N THR A 373 4.58 28.22 -17.38
CA THR A 373 5.53 29.02 -18.15
C THR A 373 6.66 28.19 -18.77
N ASP A 374 6.91 26.98 -18.26
CA ASP A 374 7.99 26.11 -18.74
C ASP A 374 7.52 25.24 -19.90
N TRP A 375 8.25 25.31 -21.01
CA TRP A 375 7.92 24.53 -22.20
C TRP A 375 8.11 23.03 -21.96
N GLY A 376 9.09 22.63 -21.15
CA GLY A 376 9.39 21.23 -20.86
C GLY A 376 8.25 20.59 -20.08
N TYR A 377 7.82 21.25 -19.01
CA TYR A 377 6.65 20.90 -18.21
C TYR A 377 5.42 20.75 -19.09
N ASN A 378 5.08 21.78 -19.89
CA ASN A 378 3.86 21.77 -20.72
C ASN A 378 3.82 20.61 -21.72
N ASN A 379 4.98 20.16 -22.21
CA ASN A 379 5.08 19.05 -23.17
C ASN A 379 5.25 17.68 -22.51
N THR A 380 5.42 17.63 -21.18
CA THR A 380 5.65 16.38 -20.43
C THR A 380 4.67 16.26 -19.26
N VAL A 381 5.04 16.69 -18.06
CA VAL A 381 4.23 16.58 -16.83
C VAL A 381 2.87 17.28 -16.96
N GLY A 382 2.82 18.41 -17.64
CA GLY A 382 1.59 19.14 -17.96
C GLY A 382 0.80 18.58 -19.15
N ALA A 383 1.37 17.65 -19.92
CA ALA A 383 0.68 16.99 -21.03
C ALA A 383 -0.26 15.89 -20.53
N THR A 384 -1.10 15.37 -21.41
CA THR A 384 -2.08 14.31 -21.08
C THR A 384 -1.41 12.97 -20.75
N MET A 385 -2.10 12.11 -20.00
CA MET A 385 -1.72 10.70 -19.81
C MET A 385 -1.71 9.92 -21.12
N ALA A 386 -2.58 10.23 -22.07
CA ALA A 386 -2.60 9.60 -23.40
C ALA A 386 -1.26 9.72 -24.12
N SER A 387 -0.62 10.90 -24.06
CA SER A 387 0.67 11.15 -24.71
C SER A 387 1.87 10.51 -24.00
N ALA A 388 1.67 9.97 -22.79
CA ALA A 388 2.71 9.26 -22.06
C ALA A 388 2.92 7.82 -22.57
N ASP A 389 1.97 7.27 -23.33
CA ASP A 389 1.93 5.85 -23.70
C ASP A 389 2.32 4.94 -22.51
N TRP A 390 1.71 5.23 -21.35
CA TRP A 390 2.21 4.81 -20.04
C TRP A 390 2.28 3.28 -19.89
N LYS A 391 1.33 2.57 -20.51
CA LYS A 391 1.29 1.10 -20.53
C LYS A 391 2.49 0.50 -21.27
N ASN A 392 2.80 0.98 -22.47
CA ASN A 392 3.92 0.43 -23.24
C ASN A 392 5.27 0.92 -22.71
N THR A 393 5.30 2.12 -22.14
CA THR A 393 6.54 2.76 -21.68
C THR A 393 6.99 2.23 -20.32
N TRP A 394 6.05 2.03 -19.40
CA TRP A 394 6.33 1.71 -17.98
C TRP A 394 5.45 0.59 -17.41
N GLY A 395 4.64 -0.08 -18.23
CA GLY A 395 3.71 -1.12 -17.76
C GLY A 395 2.53 -0.57 -16.93
N GLY A 396 2.30 0.74 -16.94
CA GLY A 396 1.27 1.38 -16.14
C GLY A 396 -0.14 1.06 -16.64
N VAL A 397 -1.09 0.95 -15.70
CA VAL A 397 -2.51 0.74 -16.01
C VAL A 397 -3.31 1.91 -15.44
N MET A 398 -4.05 2.58 -16.32
CA MET A 398 -4.94 3.68 -15.92
C MET A 398 -6.02 3.18 -14.96
N LYS A 399 -6.29 3.97 -13.92
CA LYS A 399 -7.35 3.72 -12.96
C LYS A 399 -8.70 3.77 -13.68
N SER A 400 -9.54 2.79 -13.40
CA SER A 400 -10.90 2.76 -13.94
C SER A 400 -11.65 4.06 -13.63
N GLY A 401 -12.32 4.62 -14.63
CA GLY A 401 -13.08 5.86 -14.52
C GLY A 401 -12.28 7.16 -14.65
N VAL A 402 -10.94 7.12 -14.75
CA VAL A 402 -10.11 8.31 -14.97
C VAL A 402 -9.80 8.46 -16.48
N PRO A 403 -10.13 9.60 -17.12
CA PRO A 403 -9.92 9.76 -18.56
C PRO A 403 -8.43 9.91 -18.90
N THR A 404 -8.01 9.39 -20.06
CA THR A 404 -6.61 9.55 -20.55
C THR A 404 -6.27 10.98 -20.96
N SER A 405 -7.26 11.86 -21.08
CA SER A 405 -7.09 13.30 -21.31
C SER A 405 -6.65 14.07 -20.06
N THR A 406 -6.75 13.47 -18.86
CA THR A 406 -6.19 14.06 -17.64
C THR A 406 -4.68 14.29 -17.80
N THR A 407 -4.17 15.38 -17.23
CA THR A 407 -2.73 15.67 -17.28
C THR A 407 -1.94 14.64 -16.47
N ARG A 408 -0.66 14.41 -16.81
CA ARG A 408 0.21 13.52 -16.05
C ARG A 408 0.33 13.99 -14.60
N ARG A 409 0.47 15.30 -14.37
CA ARG A 409 0.43 15.92 -13.04
C ARG A 409 -0.83 15.52 -12.27
N ASP A 410 -2.01 15.74 -12.83
CA ASP A 410 -3.28 15.49 -12.14
C ASP A 410 -3.54 14.00 -11.92
N TYR A 411 -2.85 13.13 -12.64
CA TYR A 411 -2.90 11.69 -12.42
C TYR A 411 -2.01 11.20 -11.27
N VAL A 412 -0.98 11.96 -10.88
CA VAL A 412 -0.02 11.58 -9.82
C VAL A 412 -0.70 11.16 -8.52
N PRO A 413 -1.69 11.89 -7.96
CA PRO A 413 -2.34 11.49 -6.71
C PRO A 413 -3.00 10.11 -6.78
N TYR A 414 -3.58 9.75 -7.94
CA TYR A 414 -4.17 8.41 -8.13
C TYR A 414 -3.11 7.32 -8.10
N ALA A 415 -1.98 7.55 -8.79
CA ALA A 415 -0.88 6.61 -8.83
C ALA A 415 -0.25 6.41 -7.43
N LEU A 416 0.01 7.50 -6.72
CA LEU A 416 0.56 7.43 -5.36
C LEU A 416 -0.41 6.81 -4.35
N ALA A 417 -1.72 7.08 -4.48
CA ALA A 417 -2.73 6.44 -3.64
C ALA A 417 -2.83 4.92 -3.87
N ASP A 418 -2.66 4.45 -5.11
CA ASP A 418 -2.67 3.02 -5.42
C ASP A 418 -1.33 2.32 -5.08
N CYS A 419 -0.24 3.10 -4.96
CA CYS A 419 1.04 2.62 -4.43
C CYS A 419 0.96 2.37 -2.91
N ALA A 420 0.25 3.23 -2.17
CA ALA A 420 0.02 3.07 -0.73
C ALA A 420 -0.70 1.74 -0.39
N SER A 421 -0.43 1.16 0.78
CA SER A 421 -1.08 -0.09 1.22
C SER A 421 -2.58 0.07 1.42
N SER A 422 -3.06 1.27 1.71
CA SER A 422 -4.47 1.62 1.77
C SER A 422 -4.68 3.10 1.44
N LYS A 423 -5.90 3.48 1.10
CA LYS A 423 -6.25 4.88 0.81
C LYS A 423 -6.01 5.82 1.99
N SER A 424 -6.14 5.33 3.23
CA SER A 424 -5.89 6.13 4.45
C SER A 424 -4.40 6.36 4.70
N LEU A 425 -3.54 5.59 4.04
CA LEU A 425 -2.08 5.72 4.11
C LEU A 425 -1.51 6.57 2.96
N PHE A 426 -2.37 7.28 2.23
CA PHE A 426 -1.99 8.26 1.24
C PHE A 426 -2.44 9.65 1.69
N ILE A 427 -1.52 10.61 1.64
CA ILE A 427 -1.81 12.01 1.96
C ILE A 427 -1.31 12.88 0.82
N GLY A 428 -2.24 13.62 0.21
CA GLY A 428 -1.94 14.78 -0.62
C GLY A 428 -1.61 15.96 0.28
N ALA A 429 -0.53 16.67 -0.03
CA ALA A 429 -0.05 17.73 0.83
C ALA A 429 0.43 18.93 0.00
N SER A 430 -0.35 20.01 0.06
CA SER A 430 -0.11 21.25 -0.69
C SER A 430 0.72 22.26 0.11
N SER A 431 0.90 22.03 1.42
CA SER A 431 1.63 22.91 2.34
C SER A 431 2.30 22.13 3.48
N SER A 432 3.32 22.73 4.11
CA SER A 432 3.99 22.15 5.28
C SER A 432 3.02 21.89 6.45
N THR A 433 1.97 22.68 6.59
CA THR A 433 0.94 22.50 7.64
C THR A 433 0.02 21.30 7.35
N GLU A 434 -0.39 21.09 6.10
CA GLU A 434 -1.16 19.91 5.70
C GLU A 434 -0.34 18.63 5.81
N ILE A 435 0.96 18.71 5.49
CA ILE A 435 1.91 17.62 5.71
C ILE A 435 1.98 17.27 7.18
N THR A 436 2.03 18.28 8.05
CA THR A 436 2.11 18.11 9.49
C THR A 436 0.88 17.39 10.04
N ALA A 437 -0.30 17.90 9.70
CA ALA A 437 -1.56 17.32 10.13
C ALA A 437 -1.76 15.92 9.55
N GLY A 438 -1.46 15.73 8.26
CA GLY A 438 -1.58 14.47 7.58
C GLY A 438 -0.66 13.41 8.18
N LEU A 439 0.62 13.71 8.33
CA LEU A 439 1.60 12.73 8.81
C LEU A 439 1.38 12.35 10.27
N SER A 440 0.96 13.30 11.12
CA SER A 440 0.49 12.98 12.46
C SER A 440 -0.73 12.07 12.43
N THR A 441 -1.66 12.32 11.52
CA THR A 441 -2.85 11.48 11.35
C THR A 441 -2.47 10.08 10.88
N LEU A 442 -1.60 9.94 9.88
CA LEU A 442 -1.18 8.64 9.35
C LEU A 442 -0.41 7.84 10.38
N PHE A 443 0.55 8.47 11.06
CA PHE A 443 1.36 7.78 12.04
C PHE A 443 0.53 7.38 13.27
N LYS A 444 -0.38 8.26 13.74
CA LYS A 444 -1.37 7.89 14.77
C LYS A 444 -2.28 6.77 14.30
N GLN A 445 -2.84 6.83 13.09
CA GLN A 445 -3.68 5.76 12.54
C GLN A 445 -2.94 4.43 12.48
N TYR A 446 -1.68 4.44 12.07
CA TYR A 446 -0.86 3.24 12.02
C TYR A 446 -0.56 2.66 13.41
N LEU A 447 -0.18 3.52 14.36
CA LEU A 447 0.10 3.09 15.74
C LEU A 447 -1.16 2.67 16.52
N THR A 448 -2.31 3.26 16.19
CA THR A 448 -3.62 2.92 16.75
C THR A 448 -4.31 1.76 16.01
N SER A 449 -3.73 1.30 14.89
CA SER A 449 -4.31 0.21 14.11
C SER A 449 -4.17 -1.11 14.86
N VAL A 450 -5.32 -1.71 15.15
CA VAL A 450 -5.41 -3.07 15.69
C VAL A 450 -5.07 -4.07 14.59
N ARG A 451 -4.30 -5.11 14.93
CA ARG A 451 -3.89 -6.14 13.97
C ARG A 451 -4.35 -7.51 14.38
N LEU A 452 -4.89 -8.24 13.42
CA LEU A 452 -5.08 -9.68 13.49
C LEU A 452 -3.73 -10.37 13.31
N ILE A 453 -3.42 -11.31 14.20
CA ILE A 453 -2.25 -12.17 14.20
C ILE A 453 -2.81 -13.59 14.15
N ASN A 454 -3.17 -14.05 12.95
CA ASN A 454 -3.68 -15.41 12.74
C ASN A 454 -2.55 -16.42 12.59
#